data_AF-A0A7K4I7C6-F1
#
_entry.id   AF-A0A7K4I7C6-F1
#
_cell.length_a   1.000
_cell.length_b   1.000
_cell.length_c   1.000
_cell.angle_alpha   90.00
_cell.angle_beta   90.00
_cell.angle_gamma   90.00
#
_symmetry.space_group_name_H-M   'P 1'
#
loop_
_entity.id
_entity.type
_entity.pdbx_description
1 polymer ?
#
loop_
_entity_poly.entity_id
_entity_poly.type
_entity_poly.pdbx_seq_one_letter_code
_entity_poly.pdbx_strand_id
1 'polypeptide(L)'
;MVIVIFQLLNIYISQVKADPTFGKTTVGSSTYADYGWYYKYACRFQATDSGKITKITIYTSANRVQHYAFVYADNSGAPGTLLGSVAWTPPSSAWGWYDIEGFDVEIVKDNYYWLGLNVGSGSAAFMYDAGAANQFAVNVDVPPPDGQFGSAKYYAYQISIYATYASGIATQCNLESRQDTDETANLGTITFDNVPHSLPDTVLKQNGTYQISYSPLLGYQFQIWETSGNVGVENPTANPTTVTLAGNGTLRAVYSTITLNATAYKISIDPNAHINYGLGYPVTYIFLIPENSVNLKAYRRYSLSQGWAQLEEKTAQDFFNGIECVRFNYSQNKAYVSVAFSDISDDIYISITDANGNAVATAFLEIAKYYDNRKAAVVATGDDLDGEEYVQYAFKLASDKFQASRVWVTFGIETNDGYPPNWNDIQEQLDEGFIEIASHSRTHPFVPYDNYDSEIGGSKSDILGNLTLPLLYRKGNDEYIWAWIEPYSQSDEMVRQKLGQYKYLISRTTGYPENDFAAWDSAHGTFNRIGITAVADDRTLSQLNTAFNNAYAKGQIYHFYFHVGGHSWSSTAKIPRHLDYIKNKLDVWYVGFGALYAYHYVYLNVIVQ
;
A
#
# COMPACT_ATOMS: atom_id res chain seq x y z
N MET A 1 18.77 -24.97 28.99
CA MET A 1 20.15 -24.87 28.50
C MET A 1 20.08 -24.60 27.00
N VAL A 2 20.29 -23.34 26.57
CA VAL A 2 20.79 -22.92 25.24
C VAL A 2 19.84 -23.29 24.07
N ILE A 3 19.23 -22.41 23.23
CA ILE A 3 19.68 -21.21 22.52
C ILE A 3 18.42 -20.37 22.21
N VAL A 4 18.46 -19.07 22.48
CA VAL A 4 17.50 -18.09 21.95
C VAL A 4 18.02 -17.64 20.58
N ILE A 5 17.27 -17.89 19.51
CA ILE A 5 17.48 -17.27 18.20
C ILE A 5 16.36 -16.24 18.02
N PHE A 6 16.65 -14.97 18.31
CA PHE A 6 15.83 -13.86 17.84
C PHE A 6 16.19 -13.61 16.37
N GLN A 7 15.29 -13.93 15.43
CA GLN A 7 15.26 -13.26 14.14
C GLN A 7 14.29 -12.08 14.26
N LEU A 8 14.85 -10.88 14.34
CA LEU A 8 14.14 -9.61 14.25
C LEU A 8 13.58 -9.47 12.82
N LEU A 9 12.27 -9.57 12.66
CA LEU A 9 11.58 -9.06 11.48
C LEU A 9 11.53 -7.53 11.63
N ASN A 10 12.48 -6.83 11.01
CA ASN A 10 12.45 -5.37 10.92
C ASN A 10 11.29 -4.97 10.00
N ILE A 11 10.19 -4.53 10.61
CA ILE A 11 9.14 -3.77 9.92
C ILE A 11 9.78 -2.44 9.50
N TYR A 12 10.20 -2.35 8.23
CA TYR A 12 10.57 -1.08 7.62
C TYR A 12 9.28 -0.30 7.35
N ILE A 13 8.84 0.48 8.34
CA ILE A 13 8.17 1.73 8.06
C ILE A 13 9.14 2.50 7.16
N SER A 14 8.68 3.02 6.02
CA SER A 14 9.40 4.07 5.32
C SER A 14 9.45 5.28 6.27
N GLN A 15 10.41 5.25 7.20
CA GLN A 15 10.88 6.47 7.79
C GLN A 15 11.34 7.30 6.59
N VAL A 16 10.57 8.33 6.27
CA VAL A 16 11.16 9.52 5.65
C VAL A 16 12.32 9.84 6.56
N LYS A 17 13.52 9.41 6.16
CA LYS A 17 14.74 9.62 6.95
C LYS A 17 14.76 11.11 7.18
N ALA A 18 14.60 11.54 8.43
CA ALA A 18 14.65 12.94 8.77
C ALA A 18 15.91 13.52 8.12
N ASP A 19 15.76 14.64 7.41
CA ASP A 19 16.89 15.25 6.71
C ASP A 19 18.07 15.36 7.67
N PRO A 20 19.28 14.94 7.25
CA PRO A 20 20.41 14.88 8.16
C PRO A 20 20.73 16.28 8.69
N THR A 21 21.17 16.32 9.96
CA THR A 21 21.48 17.56 10.65
C THR A 21 22.87 17.50 11.29
N PHE A 22 23.49 18.67 11.42
CA PHE A 22 24.67 18.83 12.27
C PHE A 22 24.52 20.10 13.11
N GLY A 23 24.88 20.03 14.39
CA GLY A 23 24.64 21.09 15.36
C GLY A 23 24.08 20.59 16.67
N LYS A 24 23.55 21.51 17.49
CA LYS A 24 22.88 21.20 18.75
C LYS A 24 21.36 21.25 18.57
N THR A 25 20.73 20.08 18.58
CA THR A 25 19.27 19.91 18.41
C THR A 25 18.48 19.97 19.72
N THR A 26 19.16 20.11 20.87
CA THR A 26 18.54 20.24 22.20
C THR A 26 18.60 21.67 22.72
N VAL A 27 17.62 22.04 23.54
CA VAL A 27 17.58 23.35 24.22
C VAL A 27 18.60 23.36 25.35
N GLY A 28 19.50 24.34 25.36
CA GLY A 28 20.51 24.50 26.41
C GLY A 28 19.91 24.86 27.76
N SER A 29 20.67 24.62 28.83
CA SER A 29 20.27 24.84 30.23
C SER A 29 20.51 26.25 30.74
N SER A 30 21.33 27.05 30.03
CA SER A 30 21.71 28.40 30.40
C SER A 30 21.32 29.42 29.33
N THR A 31 21.12 30.68 29.73
CA THR A 31 20.75 31.76 28.81
C THR A 31 21.91 32.72 28.59
N TYR A 32 22.24 32.97 27.33
CA TYR A 32 23.12 34.07 26.91
C TYR A 32 22.21 35.18 26.36
N ALA A 33 22.00 36.21 27.15
CA ALA A 33 21.27 37.40 26.74
C ALA A 33 22.26 38.55 26.58
N ASP A 34 22.38 39.07 25.36
CA ASP A 34 23.17 40.26 25.08
C ASP A 34 22.26 41.25 24.33
N TYR A 35 22.08 42.42 24.92
CA TYR A 35 21.19 43.47 24.42
C TYR A 35 21.91 44.40 23.43
N GLY A 36 23.12 44.04 22.99
CA GLY A 36 23.85 44.76 21.97
C GLY A 36 23.18 44.69 20.60
N TRP A 37 22.91 45.86 20.01
CA TRP A 37 22.50 45.98 18.61
C TRP A 37 23.70 45.71 17.69
N TYR A 38 23.47 45.10 16.53
CA TYR A 38 24.52 44.88 15.51
C TYR A 38 25.65 43.96 15.96
N TYR A 39 25.31 42.73 16.35
CA TYR A 39 26.27 41.68 16.71
C TYR A 39 26.08 40.41 15.89
N LYS A 40 27.16 39.68 15.64
CA LYS A 40 27.16 38.30 15.15
C LYS A 40 27.42 37.35 16.30
N TYR A 41 26.58 36.32 16.40
CA TYR A 41 26.74 35.22 17.34
C TYR A 41 26.84 33.92 16.55
N ALA A 42 27.97 33.23 16.65
CA ALA A 42 28.24 32.03 15.88
C ALA A 42 28.72 30.88 16.77
N CYS A 43 28.29 29.66 16.45
CA CYS A 43 28.73 28.45 17.13
C CYS A 43 29.27 27.43 16.11
N ARG A 44 30.37 26.78 16.47
CA ARG A 44 31.17 25.91 15.59
C ARG A 44 30.68 24.47 15.63
N PHE A 45 30.40 23.83 14.50
CA PHE A 45 30.00 22.42 14.47
C PHE A 45 30.67 21.68 13.32
N GLN A 46 30.89 20.38 13.49
CA GLN A 46 31.45 19.51 12.45
C GLN A 46 30.30 18.93 11.61
N ALA A 47 30.42 18.99 10.29
CA ALA A 47 29.49 18.34 9.39
C ALA A 47 29.69 16.82 9.43
N THR A 48 28.59 16.07 9.61
CA THR A 48 28.62 14.60 9.72
C THR A 48 28.66 13.88 8.37
N ASP A 49 28.25 14.55 7.28
CA ASP A 49 28.36 14.09 5.89
C ASP A 49 28.49 15.29 4.93
N SER A 50 28.88 15.01 3.68
CA SER A 50 28.87 16.01 2.60
C SER A 50 27.45 16.24 2.08
N GLY A 51 27.15 17.47 1.70
CA GLY A 51 25.82 17.83 1.23
C GLY A 51 25.65 19.32 1.03
N LYS A 52 24.40 19.76 1.04
CA LYS A 52 24.02 21.16 0.83
C LYS A 52 23.03 21.60 1.90
N ILE A 53 23.42 22.56 2.74
CA ILE A 53 22.54 23.13 3.78
C ILE A 53 21.36 23.81 3.08
N THR A 54 20.15 23.45 3.49
CA THR A 54 18.89 24.02 3.02
C THR A 54 18.24 24.92 4.07
N LYS A 55 18.54 24.67 5.35
CA LYS A 55 17.89 25.31 6.49
C LYS A 55 18.81 25.41 7.70
N ILE A 56 18.69 26.50 8.46
CA ILE A 56 19.20 26.63 9.84
C ILE A 56 18.01 26.68 10.78
N THR A 57 18.06 25.89 11.85
CA THR A 57 17.08 25.91 12.94
C THR A 57 17.74 26.39 14.21
N ILE A 58 17.19 27.42 14.85
CA ILE A 58 17.76 28.06 16.04
C ILE A 58 16.72 28.23 17.15
N TYR A 59 17.10 27.93 18.40
CA TYR A 59 16.29 28.23 19.58
C TYR A 59 16.67 29.59 20.16
N THR A 60 15.81 30.58 19.99
CA THR A 60 16.11 31.98 20.34
C THR A 60 14.86 32.71 20.82
N SER A 61 15.05 33.80 21.54
CA SER A 61 14.05 34.87 21.71
C SER A 61 14.64 36.13 21.10
N ALA A 62 14.02 36.66 20.05
CA ALA A 62 14.54 37.82 19.31
C ALA A 62 13.44 38.83 19.03
N ASN A 63 13.77 40.12 19.00
CA ASN A 63 12.78 41.16 18.65
C ASN A 63 12.31 41.01 17.20
N ARG A 64 11.10 41.47 16.90
CA ARG A 64 10.49 41.37 15.56
C ARG A 64 11.04 42.41 14.57
N VAL A 65 12.35 42.46 14.45
CA VAL A 65 13.10 43.23 13.44
C VAL A 65 13.83 42.27 12.52
N GLN A 66 14.40 42.78 11.42
CA GLN A 66 15.16 41.92 10.51
C GLN A 66 16.52 41.56 11.12
N HIS A 67 16.82 40.27 11.12
CA HIS A 67 18.11 39.66 11.44
C HIS A 67 18.58 38.84 10.23
N TYR A 68 19.77 38.26 10.31
CA TYR A 68 20.29 37.38 9.26
C TYR A 68 20.89 36.12 9.88
N ALA A 69 20.35 34.95 9.52
CA ALA A 69 21.02 33.69 9.82
C ALA A 69 22.16 33.48 8.81
N PHE A 70 23.25 32.86 9.25
CA PHE A 70 24.44 32.71 8.40
C PHE A 70 25.19 31.40 8.63
N VAL A 71 26.03 31.07 7.66
CA VAL A 71 27.05 30.02 7.72
C VAL A 71 28.40 30.63 7.34
N TYR A 72 29.40 30.48 8.20
CA TYR A 72 30.81 30.77 7.89
C TYR A 72 31.62 29.48 7.80
N ALA A 73 32.66 29.48 6.95
CA ALA A 73 33.67 28.44 6.96
C ALA A 73 34.46 28.48 8.28
N ASP A 74 34.98 27.34 8.73
CA ASP A 74 36.00 27.31 9.79
C ASP A 74 37.38 27.66 9.22
N ASN A 75 38.12 28.50 9.95
CA ASN A 75 39.51 28.81 9.69
C ASN A 75 40.33 28.48 10.94
N SER A 76 40.70 27.21 11.08
CA SER A 76 41.52 26.71 12.19
C SER A 76 40.94 27.03 13.58
N GLY A 77 39.62 26.84 13.76
CA GLY A 77 38.94 27.12 15.02
C GLY A 77 38.50 28.58 15.23
N ALA A 78 38.59 29.42 14.19
CA ALA A 78 38.00 30.75 14.13
C ALA A 78 37.00 30.84 12.95
N PRO A 79 35.93 31.67 13.02
CA PRO A 79 35.07 31.87 11.86
C PRO A 79 35.82 32.59 10.74
N GLY A 80 35.78 32.01 9.52
CA GLY A 80 36.52 32.46 8.34
C GLY A 80 35.67 33.31 7.39
N THR A 81 35.50 32.82 6.16
CA THR A 81 34.71 33.47 5.09
C THR A 81 33.22 33.14 5.23
N LEU A 82 32.35 34.11 4.97
CA LEU A 82 30.90 33.90 4.88
C LEU A 82 30.57 33.01 3.67
N LEU A 83 29.88 31.90 3.91
CA LEU A 83 29.45 30.95 2.87
C LEU A 83 28.02 31.20 2.40
N GLY A 84 27.16 31.71 3.28
CA GLY A 84 25.78 32.06 2.93
C GLY A 84 25.04 32.72 4.08
N SER A 85 24.03 33.51 3.76
CA SER A 85 23.17 34.17 4.74
C SER A 85 21.74 34.34 4.22
N VAL A 86 20.77 34.28 5.12
CA VAL A 86 19.34 34.45 4.83
C VAL A 86 18.77 35.51 5.76
N ALA A 87 18.05 36.49 5.20
CA ALA A 87 17.30 37.48 5.97
C ALA A 87 16.12 36.82 6.69
N TRP A 88 15.97 37.10 7.98
CA TRP A 88 14.95 36.48 8.81
C TRP A 88 14.37 37.49 9.81
N THR A 89 13.05 37.60 9.83
CA THR A 89 12.31 38.36 10.85
C THR A 89 11.52 37.37 11.70
N PRO A 90 11.78 37.26 13.01
CA PRO A 90 11.10 36.28 13.85
C PRO A 90 9.59 36.51 13.87
N PRO A 91 8.77 35.45 13.80
CA PRO A 91 7.32 35.59 13.84
C PRO A 91 6.82 36.03 15.23
N SER A 92 7.58 35.74 16.28
CA SER A 92 7.29 36.07 17.68
C SER A 92 8.58 36.41 18.43
N SER A 93 8.48 37.20 19.49
CA SER A 93 9.60 37.44 20.42
C SER A 93 9.67 36.44 21.58
N ALA A 94 8.78 35.44 21.60
CA ALA A 94 8.82 34.35 22.56
C ALA A 94 10.03 33.43 22.31
N TRP A 95 10.39 32.63 23.30
CA TRP A 95 11.34 31.54 23.11
C TRP A 95 10.74 30.43 22.24
N GLY A 96 11.49 29.97 21.25
CA GLY A 96 11.08 28.86 20.41
C GLY A 96 12.15 28.43 19.42
N TRP A 97 11.96 27.25 18.82
CA TRP A 97 12.70 26.81 17.65
C TRP A 97 12.15 27.53 16.41
N TYR A 98 13.04 28.14 15.65
CA TYR A 98 12.70 28.83 14.41
C TYR A 98 13.50 28.26 13.25
N ASP A 99 12.77 27.89 12.21
CA ASP A 99 13.29 27.40 10.94
C ASP A 99 13.56 28.58 9.99
N ILE A 100 14.78 28.64 9.47
CA ILE A 100 15.25 29.68 8.56
C ILE A 100 15.75 29.00 7.29
N GLU A 101 14.87 28.97 6.29
CA GLU A 101 15.07 28.27 5.01
C GLU A 101 15.64 29.19 3.93
N GLY A 102 16.12 28.61 2.83
CA GLY A 102 16.65 29.36 1.68
C GLY A 102 18.18 29.40 1.62
N PHE A 103 18.85 28.51 2.35
CA PHE A 103 20.29 28.33 2.23
C PHE A 103 20.65 27.52 0.98
N ASP A 104 21.80 27.87 0.42
CA ASP A 104 22.47 27.18 -0.69
C ASP A 104 23.97 27.14 -0.35
N VAL A 105 24.34 26.31 0.63
CA VAL A 105 25.73 26.21 1.11
C VAL A 105 26.21 24.78 1.06
N GLU A 106 27.23 24.50 0.26
CA GLU A 106 27.88 23.19 0.22
C GLU A 106 28.70 22.93 1.49
N ILE A 107 28.56 21.72 2.01
CA ILE A 107 29.33 21.21 3.13
C ILE A 107 30.04 19.93 2.75
N VAL A 108 31.20 19.73 3.34
CA VAL A 108 32.02 18.54 3.19
C VAL A 108 32.08 17.84 4.53
N LYS A 109 31.92 16.51 4.49
CA LYS A 109 32.06 15.65 5.66
C LYS A 109 33.33 15.96 6.45
N ASP A 110 33.23 15.92 7.76
CA ASP A 110 34.31 16.12 8.73
C ASP A 110 34.90 17.55 8.78
N ASN A 111 34.46 18.47 7.92
CA ASN A 111 34.81 19.89 8.02
C ASN A 111 33.96 20.60 9.08
N TYR A 112 34.54 21.63 9.70
CA TYR A 112 33.85 22.48 10.66
C TYR A 112 33.23 23.71 9.96
N TYR A 113 32.08 24.13 10.48
CA TYR A 113 31.30 25.28 10.02
C TYR A 113 30.78 26.07 11.21
N TRP A 114 30.58 27.37 11.01
CA TRP A 114 30.07 28.29 12.02
C TRP A 114 28.64 28.70 11.68
N LEU A 115 27.68 28.25 12.47
CA LEU A 115 26.26 28.56 12.33
C LEU A 115 25.90 29.70 13.28
N GLY A 116 25.10 30.68 12.82
CA GLY A 116 24.80 31.80 13.69
C GLY A 116 23.76 32.79 13.20
N LEU A 117 23.59 33.85 14.00
CA LEU A 117 22.66 34.94 13.75
C LEU A 117 23.37 36.29 13.86
N ASN A 118 23.17 37.16 12.87
CA ASN A 118 23.56 38.56 12.90
C ASN A 118 22.33 39.39 13.27
N VAL A 119 22.40 39.99 14.45
CA VAL A 119 21.29 40.69 15.08
C VAL A 119 21.16 42.11 14.53
N GLY A 120 19.98 42.47 14.03
CA GLY A 120 19.67 43.81 13.53
C GLY A 120 19.56 44.88 14.62
N SER A 121 18.72 45.88 14.40
CA SER A 121 18.51 47.01 15.31
C SER A 121 17.74 46.64 16.61
N GLY A 122 17.63 45.35 16.91
CA GLY A 122 16.95 44.80 18.08
C GLY A 122 17.89 43.95 18.91
N SER A 123 17.33 43.07 19.71
CA SER A 123 18.06 42.14 20.58
C SER A 123 17.69 40.69 20.28
N ALA A 124 18.60 39.77 20.62
CA ALA A 124 18.36 38.34 20.61
C ALA A 124 19.02 37.69 21.82
N ALA A 125 18.40 36.64 22.35
CA ALA A 125 18.94 35.81 23.41
C ALA A 125 18.96 34.35 22.95
N PHE A 126 19.97 33.61 23.40
CA PHE A 126 20.21 32.22 23.00
C PHE A 126 20.25 31.32 24.23
N MET A 127 19.74 30.10 24.08
CA MET A 127 19.99 29.03 25.05
C MET A 127 21.29 28.30 24.69
N TYR A 128 22.09 27.98 25.70
CA TYR A 128 23.38 27.30 25.51
C TYR A 128 23.67 26.32 26.65
N ASP A 129 24.57 25.38 26.36
CA ASP A 129 25.28 24.56 27.36
C ASP A 129 26.78 24.83 27.30
N ALA A 130 27.52 24.32 28.30
CA ALA A 130 28.98 24.32 28.25
C ALA A 130 29.48 23.65 26.96
N GLY A 131 30.35 24.35 26.23
CA GLY A 131 30.97 23.90 24.99
C GLY A 131 32.48 23.72 25.13
N ALA A 132 33.15 23.40 24.02
CA ALA A 132 34.61 23.36 23.96
C ALA A 132 35.22 24.77 23.97
N ALA A 133 36.54 24.88 24.20
CA ALA A 133 37.24 26.16 24.02
C ALA A 133 37.07 26.67 22.57
N ASN A 134 36.83 27.97 22.41
CA ASN A 134 36.58 28.62 21.11
C ASN A 134 35.40 28.02 20.32
N GLN A 135 34.36 27.56 21.02
CA GLN A 135 33.15 26.99 20.41
C GLN A 135 32.13 28.05 19.99
N PHE A 136 32.11 29.20 20.69
CA PHE A 136 31.20 30.32 20.43
C PHE A 136 31.99 31.60 20.19
N ALA A 137 31.64 32.33 19.12
CA ALA A 137 32.31 33.53 18.68
C ALA A 137 31.32 34.71 18.57
N VAL A 138 31.73 35.87 19.08
CA VAL A 138 30.93 37.10 19.09
C VAL A 138 31.73 38.25 18.51
N ASN A 139 31.15 38.99 17.57
CA ASN A 139 31.74 40.23 17.06
C ASN A 139 30.65 41.27 16.74
N VAL A 140 31.00 42.55 16.77
CA VAL A 140 30.12 43.64 16.30
C VAL A 140 30.09 43.63 14.78
N ASP A 141 28.90 43.70 14.19
CA ASP A 141 28.69 43.80 12.75
C ASP A 141 27.29 44.35 12.42
N VAL A 142 27.23 45.34 11.53
CA VAL A 142 25.97 45.94 11.07
C VAL A 142 25.39 45.04 9.96
N PRO A 143 24.19 44.46 10.13
CA PRO A 143 23.65 43.55 9.13
C PRO A 143 23.41 44.21 7.76
N PRO A 144 23.51 43.43 6.66
CA PRO A 144 23.75 41.97 6.60
C PRO A 144 25.19 41.57 6.98
N PRO A 145 25.45 40.31 7.35
CA PRO A 145 26.77 39.89 7.80
C PRO A 145 27.82 40.08 6.70
N ASP A 146 28.96 40.66 7.09
CA ASP A 146 30.08 40.92 6.17
C ASP A 146 30.80 39.64 5.71
N GLY A 147 31.55 39.72 4.60
CA GLY A 147 32.31 38.58 4.07
C GLY A 147 33.35 37.99 5.03
N GLN A 148 33.85 38.78 6.00
CA GLN A 148 34.75 38.33 7.07
C GLN A 148 34.06 38.45 8.44
N PHE A 149 34.36 37.52 9.35
CA PHE A 149 33.73 37.54 10.68
C PHE A 149 34.24 38.68 11.58
N GLY A 150 35.51 39.06 11.44
CA GLY A 150 36.17 40.13 12.20
C GLY A 150 36.83 39.66 13.50
N SER A 151 37.19 40.60 14.39
CA SER A 151 37.95 40.31 15.63
C SER A 151 37.03 39.76 16.73
N ALA A 152 36.77 38.44 16.68
CA ALA A 152 35.85 37.79 17.59
C ALA A 152 36.35 37.68 19.03
N LYS A 153 35.41 37.81 19.98
CA LYS A 153 35.53 37.31 21.35
C LYS A 153 35.04 35.87 21.40
N TYR A 154 35.78 35.00 22.09
CA TYR A 154 35.48 33.57 22.16
C TYR A 154 35.01 33.15 23.55
N TYR A 155 34.07 32.21 23.56
CA TYR A 155 33.55 31.58 24.76
C TYR A 155 33.41 30.08 24.55
N ALA A 156 33.35 29.35 25.66
CA ALA A 156 33.11 27.92 25.67
C ALA A 156 31.61 27.61 25.80
N TYR A 157 30.80 28.13 24.87
CA TYR A 157 29.36 27.92 24.83
C TYR A 157 28.97 27.12 23.59
N GLN A 158 27.95 26.28 23.73
CA GLN A 158 27.33 25.59 22.60
C GLN A 158 25.86 25.98 22.54
N ILE A 159 25.53 26.93 21.67
CA ILE A 159 24.15 27.43 21.54
C ILE A 159 23.26 26.39 20.84
N SER A 160 21.96 26.43 21.12
CA SER A 160 20.92 25.59 20.52
C SER A 160 20.63 26.00 19.08
N ILE A 161 21.48 25.56 18.16
CA ILE A 161 21.38 25.80 16.72
C ILE A 161 21.89 24.59 15.94
N TYR A 162 21.23 24.25 14.84
CA TYR A 162 21.68 23.21 13.91
C TYR A 162 21.30 23.54 12.48
N ALA A 163 22.03 22.94 11.54
CA ALA A 163 21.75 23.01 10.12
C ALA A 163 21.12 21.70 9.64
N THR A 164 20.16 21.80 8.73
CA THR A 164 19.61 20.69 7.95
C THR A 164 20.18 20.75 6.54
N TYR A 165 20.60 19.60 6.00
CA TYR A 165 21.24 19.54 4.68
C TYR A 165 20.74 18.35 3.85
N ALA A 166 20.71 18.53 2.54
CA ALA A 166 20.49 17.43 1.60
C ALA A 166 21.83 16.71 1.37
N SER A 167 21.90 15.40 1.62
CA SER A 167 23.09 14.58 1.29
C SER A 167 23.29 14.51 -0.21
N GLY A 168 24.52 14.72 -0.69
CA GLY A 168 24.80 14.79 -2.12
C GLY A 168 25.81 13.75 -2.59
N ILE A 169 25.33 12.63 -3.14
CA ILE A 169 25.81 12.04 -4.41
C ILE A 169 24.62 11.32 -5.06
N ALA A 170 24.08 11.87 -6.15
CA ALA A 170 23.21 11.12 -7.02
C ALA A 170 24.05 10.07 -7.76
N THR A 171 23.73 8.80 -7.54
CA THR A 171 24.31 7.64 -8.17
C THR A 171 23.63 7.37 -9.51
N GLN A 172 24.45 7.06 -10.51
CA GLN A 172 24.00 6.58 -11.81
C GLN A 172 23.82 5.07 -11.78
N CYS A 173 22.59 4.60 -12.02
CA CYS A 173 22.30 3.19 -12.24
C CYS A 173 21.83 3.00 -13.69
N ASN A 174 22.61 2.26 -14.48
CA ASN A 174 22.18 1.86 -15.81
C ASN A 174 21.17 0.72 -15.69
N LEU A 175 20.11 0.77 -16.48
CA LEU A 175 19.06 -0.23 -16.53
C LEU A 175 19.11 -0.93 -17.89
N GLU A 176 19.16 -2.25 -17.88
CA GLU A 176 19.22 -3.05 -19.11
C GLU A 176 18.56 -4.42 -18.91
N SER A 177 18.36 -5.15 -19.99
CA SER A 177 17.92 -6.54 -19.93
C SER A 177 18.63 -7.39 -20.97
N ARG A 178 18.73 -8.70 -20.74
CA ARG A 178 19.23 -9.64 -21.74
C ARG A 178 18.53 -10.98 -21.68
N GLN A 179 18.44 -11.63 -22.82
CA GLN A 179 18.05 -13.03 -22.87
C GLN A 179 19.16 -13.89 -22.26
N ASP A 180 18.80 -14.97 -21.56
CA ASP A 180 19.72 -15.96 -20.99
C ASP A 180 20.63 -16.63 -22.03
N THR A 181 20.19 -16.69 -23.29
CA THR A 181 20.96 -17.14 -24.45
C THR A 181 21.80 -16.04 -25.12
N ASP A 182 21.72 -14.80 -24.64
CA ASP A 182 22.29 -13.59 -25.25
C ASP A 182 21.78 -13.30 -26.69
N GLU A 183 20.71 -13.95 -27.15
CA GLU A 183 20.13 -13.74 -28.50
C GLU A 183 19.47 -12.37 -28.67
N THR A 184 18.81 -11.88 -27.61
CA THR A 184 18.16 -10.57 -27.58
C THR A 184 18.54 -9.80 -26.32
N ALA A 185 18.43 -8.47 -26.38
CA ALA A 185 18.70 -7.58 -25.25
C ALA A 185 17.74 -6.38 -25.25
N ASN A 186 17.59 -5.77 -24.08
CA ASN A 186 16.81 -4.55 -23.85
C ASN A 186 15.32 -4.67 -24.23
N LEU A 187 14.76 -5.87 -24.11
CA LEU A 187 13.32 -6.11 -24.19
C LEU A 187 12.66 -5.88 -22.83
N GLY A 188 11.34 -5.71 -22.83
CA GLY A 188 10.57 -5.45 -21.61
C GLY A 188 10.82 -4.07 -20.99
N THR A 189 10.40 -3.92 -19.75
CA THR A 189 10.44 -2.65 -18.99
C THR A 189 10.91 -2.92 -17.57
N ILE A 190 11.85 -2.12 -17.04
CA ILE A 190 12.16 -2.11 -15.60
C ILE A 190 11.36 -1.01 -14.94
N THR A 191 10.58 -1.33 -13.90
CA THR A 191 10.02 -0.32 -13.00
C THR A 191 11.01 -0.07 -11.88
N PHE A 192 11.51 1.15 -11.76
CA PHE A 192 12.45 1.57 -10.73
C PHE A 192 11.79 2.63 -9.87
N ASP A 193 11.63 2.36 -8.56
CA ASP A 193 11.00 3.29 -7.63
C ASP A 193 9.62 3.76 -8.11
N ASN A 194 8.80 2.80 -8.55
CA ASN A 194 7.45 2.99 -9.12
C ASN A 194 7.40 3.75 -10.46
N VAL A 195 8.53 3.99 -11.11
CA VAL A 195 8.59 4.62 -12.44
C VAL A 195 9.01 3.58 -13.48
N PRO A 196 8.22 3.32 -14.53
CA PRO A 196 8.59 2.40 -15.60
C PRO A 196 9.62 3.03 -16.56
N HIS A 197 10.62 2.24 -16.95
CA HIS A 197 11.71 2.61 -17.85
C HIS A 197 11.82 1.62 -19.01
N SER A 198 11.75 2.14 -20.24
CA SER A 198 12.08 1.39 -21.46
C SER A 198 13.58 1.15 -21.52
N LEU A 199 14.02 -0.03 -21.98
CA LEU A 199 15.43 -0.42 -21.89
C LEU A 199 16.19 -0.21 -23.22
N PRO A 200 17.50 0.10 -23.16
CA PRO A 200 18.26 0.45 -21.96
C PRO A 200 17.90 1.86 -21.47
N ASP A 201 18.04 2.13 -20.17
CA ASP A 201 17.86 3.46 -19.58
C ASP A 201 18.95 3.76 -18.55
N THR A 202 18.95 4.97 -18.00
CA THR A 202 19.83 5.38 -16.92
C THR A 202 19.05 6.22 -15.91
N VAL A 203 19.07 5.79 -14.65
CA VAL A 203 18.46 6.55 -13.55
C VAL A 203 19.50 7.20 -12.67
N LEU A 204 19.23 8.44 -12.27
CA LEU A 204 19.99 9.17 -11.26
C LEU A 204 19.19 9.16 -9.96
N LYS A 205 19.67 8.44 -8.95
CA LYS A 205 19.03 8.27 -7.65
C LYS A 205 20.04 8.45 -6.53
N GLN A 206 19.59 8.90 -5.37
CA GLN A 206 20.50 8.98 -4.23
C GLN A 206 20.94 7.57 -3.80
N ASN A 207 22.02 7.48 -3.03
CA ASN A 207 22.35 6.21 -2.38
C ASN A 207 21.21 5.80 -1.44
N GLY A 208 20.80 4.55 -1.52
CA GLY A 208 19.63 4.05 -0.79
C GLY A 208 19.06 2.78 -1.39
N THR A 209 17.94 2.34 -0.84
CA THR A 209 17.20 1.17 -1.28
C THR A 209 15.93 1.58 -2.02
N TYR A 210 15.64 0.92 -3.14
CA TYR A 210 14.49 1.22 -3.99
C TYR A 210 13.78 -0.07 -4.40
N GLN A 211 12.46 -0.02 -4.56
CA GLN A 211 11.71 -1.14 -5.12
C GLN A 211 11.93 -1.22 -6.63
N ILE A 212 12.15 -2.43 -7.13
CA ILE A 212 12.32 -2.72 -8.55
C ILE A 212 11.44 -3.89 -8.99
N SER A 213 10.98 -3.84 -10.23
CA SER A 213 10.37 -4.99 -10.91
C SER A 213 10.71 -4.97 -12.39
N TYR A 214 10.67 -6.14 -13.03
CA TYR A 214 10.82 -6.30 -14.47
C TYR A 214 9.52 -6.84 -15.06
N SER A 215 9.05 -6.21 -16.12
CA SER A 215 7.95 -6.68 -16.95
C SER A 215 8.52 -7.17 -18.27
N PRO A 216 8.68 -8.50 -18.47
CA PRO A 216 9.19 -9.06 -19.72
C PRO A 216 8.31 -8.67 -20.92
N LEU A 217 8.92 -8.60 -22.11
CA LEU A 217 8.14 -8.53 -23.35
C LEU A 217 7.30 -9.80 -23.50
N LEU A 218 6.14 -9.69 -24.15
CA LEU A 218 5.29 -10.84 -24.47
C LEU A 218 6.10 -11.96 -25.15
N GLY A 219 5.91 -13.19 -24.68
CA GLY A 219 6.68 -14.36 -25.13
C GLY A 219 7.96 -14.62 -24.33
N TYR A 220 8.28 -13.78 -23.35
CA TYR A 220 9.42 -13.96 -22.45
C TYR A 220 9.01 -13.97 -20.97
N GLN A 221 9.84 -14.56 -20.12
CA GLN A 221 9.67 -14.60 -18.67
C GLN A 221 10.94 -14.16 -17.95
N PHE A 222 10.80 -13.53 -16.78
CA PHE A 222 11.92 -13.14 -15.93
C PHE A 222 12.63 -14.38 -15.37
N GLN A 223 13.96 -14.32 -15.28
CA GLN A 223 14.79 -15.37 -14.70
C GLN A 223 15.52 -14.90 -13.45
N ILE A 224 16.33 -13.84 -13.57
CA ILE A 224 17.19 -13.36 -12.49
C ILE A 224 17.61 -11.90 -12.70
N TRP A 225 17.93 -11.21 -11.62
CA TRP A 225 18.62 -9.93 -11.63
C TRP A 225 20.13 -10.13 -11.58
N GLU A 226 20.85 -9.50 -12.51
CA GLU A 226 22.30 -9.35 -12.48
C GLU A 226 22.64 -7.90 -12.11
N THR A 227 23.74 -7.71 -11.38
CA THR A 227 24.21 -6.37 -11.01
C THR A 227 25.72 -6.23 -11.25
N SER A 228 26.18 -5.00 -11.45
CA SER A 228 27.61 -4.67 -11.50
C SER A 228 27.88 -3.30 -10.88
N GLY A 229 29.14 -3.05 -10.52
CA GLY A 229 29.53 -1.82 -9.82
C GLY A 229 29.05 -1.83 -8.36
N ASN A 230 28.57 -0.69 -7.88
CA ASN A 230 28.08 -0.53 -6.50
C ASN A 230 26.55 -0.63 -6.39
N VAL A 231 25.95 -1.48 -7.23
CA VAL A 231 24.53 -1.81 -7.24
C VAL A 231 24.38 -3.24 -6.73
N GLY A 232 23.44 -3.47 -5.82
CA GLY A 232 23.10 -4.81 -5.32
C GLY A 232 21.59 -5.04 -5.29
N VAL A 233 21.15 -6.29 -5.27
CA VAL A 233 19.74 -6.68 -5.15
C VAL A 233 19.54 -7.64 -3.99
N GLU A 234 18.44 -7.49 -3.26
CA GLU A 234 18.16 -8.28 -2.05
C GLU A 234 17.89 -9.75 -2.38
N ASN A 235 17.02 -10.03 -3.34
CA ASN A 235 16.76 -11.39 -3.83
C ASN A 235 16.84 -11.41 -5.37
N PRO A 236 17.94 -11.91 -5.96
CA PRO A 236 18.14 -11.90 -7.40
C PRO A 236 17.06 -12.66 -8.19
N THR A 237 16.42 -13.67 -7.61
CA THR A 237 15.41 -14.49 -8.31
C THR A 237 13.98 -14.02 -8.03
N ALA A 238 13.79 -13.03 -7.15
CA ALA A 238 12.47 -12.45 -6.89
C ALA A 238 12.19 -11.27 -7.83
N ASN A 239 10.94 -11.17 -8.27
CA ASN A 239 10.44 -10.06 -9.05
C ASN A 239 8.98 -9.80 -8.65
N PRO A 240 8.67 -8.71 -7.92
CA PRO A 240 9.54 -7.58 -7.54
C PRO A 240 10.62 -7.93 -6.50
N THR A 241 11.62 -7.05 -6.35
CA THR A 241 12.63 -7.10 -5.27
C THR A 241 13.14 -5.70 -4.91
N THR A 242 14.04 -5.59 -3.94
CA THR A 242 14.69 -4.34 -3.53
C THR A 242 16.10 -4.24 -4.15
N VAL A 243 16.42 -3.09 -4.76
CA VAL A 243 17.79 -2.74 -5.17
C VAL A 243 18.44 -1.79 -4.16
N THR A 244 19.72 -1.97 -3.89
CA THR A 244 20.55 -1.07 -3.09
C THR A 244 21.55 -0.35 -4.01
N LEU A 245 21.51 0.98 -4.01
CA LEU A 245 22.50 1.84 -4.66
C LEU A 245 23.49 2.36 -3.62
N ALA A 246 24.75 1.91 -3.70
CA ALA A 246 25.86 2.43 -2.89
C ALA A 246 26.84 3.29 -3.72
N GLY A 247 26.63 3.36 -5.03
CA GLY A 247 27.43 4.09 -6.01
C GLY A 247 27.09 3.64 -7.42
N ASN A 248 27.80 4.17 -8.43
CA ASN A 248 27.50 3.88 -9.83
C ASN A 248 27.57 2.38 -10.17
N GLY A 249 26.70 1.94 -11.08
CA GLY A 249 26.70 0.58 -11.56
C GLY A 249 25.55 0.29 -12.52
N THR A 250 25.25 -1.00 -12.69
CA THR A 250 24.21 -1.46 -13.60
C THR A 250 23.31 -2.47 -12.92
N LEU A 251 22.01 -2.35 -13.15
CA LEU A 251 20.97 -3.32 -12.82
C LEU A 251 20.47 -3.93 -14.13
N ARG A 252 20.58 -5.25 -14.27
CA ARG A 252 20.19 -5.99 -15.46
C ARG A 252 19.15 -7.05 -15.14
N ALA A 253 18.04 -7.07 -15.87
CA ALA A 253 17.10 -8.19 -15.84
C ALA A 253 17.48 -9.25 -16.87
N VAL A 254 17.62 -10.50 -16.45
CA VAL A 254 17.78 -11.64 -17.35
C VAL A 254 16.42 -12.28 -17.59
N TYR A 255 16.12 -12.62 -18.84
CA TYR A 255 14.87 -13.23 -19.25
C TYR A 255 15.10 -14.41 -20.21
N SER A 256 14.09 -15.26 -20.42
CA SER A 256 14.15 -16.34 -21.40
C SER A 256 12.85 -16.46 -22.18
N THR A 257 12.87 -17.13 -23.33
CA THR A 257 11.66 -17.39 -24.12
C THR A 257 10.73 -18.35 -23.39
N ILE A 258 9.44 -18.05 -23.45
CA ILE A 258 8.39 -18.95 -22.98
C ILE A 258 8.13 -19.97 -24.08
N THR A 259 8.31 -21.25 -23.77
CA THR A 259 8.01 -22.34 -24.70
C THR A 259 6.57 -22.81 -24.51
N LEU A 260 5.78 -22.83 -25.59
CA LEU A 260 4.44 -23.43 -25.58
C LEU A 260 4.56 -24.95 -25.65
N ASN A 261 4.36 -25.65 -24.54
CA ASN A 261 4.61 -27.09 -24.43
C ASN A 261 3.48 -27.88 -23.75
N ALA A 262 2.55 -27.20 -23.07
CA ALA A 262 1.47 -27.85 -22.34
C ALA A 262 0.13 -27.69 -23.08
N THR A 263 -0.61 -28.80 -23.18
CA THR A 263 -1.95 -28.87 -23.80
C THR A 263 -3.07 -29.00 -22.77
N ALA A 264 -2.69 -29.23 -21.50
CA ALA A 264 -3.57 -29.16 -20.36
C ALA A 264 -2.76 -28.81 -19.10
N TYR A 265 -3.43 -28.25 -18.10
CA TYR A 265 -2.86 -27.92 -16.79
C TYR A 265 -3.67 -28.55 -15.70
N LYS A 266 -3.01 -28.81 -14.58
CA LYS A 266 -3.64 -29.16 -13.31
C LYS A 266 -3.43 -28.02 -12.32
N ILE A 267 -4.51 -27.53 -11.74
CA ILE A 267 -4.50 -26.58 -10.64
C ILE A 267 -4.98 -27.32 -9.40
N SER A 268 -4.18 -27.28 -8.33
CA SER A 268 -4.47 -27.97 -7.08
C SER A 268 -4.48 -26.99 -5.91
N ILE A 269 -5.35 -27.24 -4.93
CA ILE A 269 -5.37 -26.55 -3.64
C ILE A 269 -5.19 -27.55 -2.50
N ASP A 270 -4.69 -27.10 -1.34
CA ASP A 270 -4.64 -27.95 -0.15
C ASP A 270 -6.06 -28.43 0.24
N PRO A 271 -6.28 -29.74 0.42
CA PRO A 271 -7.60 -30.28 0.77
C PRO A 271 -8.18 -29.70 2.08
N ASN A 272 -7.34 -29.41 3.09
CA ASN A 272 -7.84 -28.82 4.33
C ASN A 272 -8.26 -27.37 4.13
N ALA A 273 -7.53 -26.61 3.31
CA ALA A 273 -7.94 -25.26 2.94
C ALA A 273 -9.30 -25.28 2.20
N HIS A 274 -9.48 -26.22 1.28
CA HIS A 274 -10.74 -26.38 0.57
C HIS A 274 -11.90 -26.80 1.49
N ILE A 275 -11.65 -27.64 2.49
CA ILE A 275 -12.61 -27.97 3.56
C ILE A 275 -12.93 -26.75 4.44
N ASN A 276 -11.93 -25.93 4.77
CA ASN A 276 -12.10 -24.80 5.68
C ASN A 276 -12.83 -23.62 5.04
N TYR A 277 -12.65 -23.42 3.74
CA TYR A 277 -13.04 -22.19 3.06
C TYR A 277 -13.92 -22.39 1.83
N GLY A 278 -14.10 -23.61 1.33
CA GLY A 278 -14.96 -23.95 0.19
C GLY A 278 -14.45 -23.46 -1.17
N LEU A 279 -13.89 -22.25 -1.25
CA LEU A 279 -13.13 -21.70 -2.38
C LEU A 279 -13.86 -21.80 -3.73
N GLY A 280 -15.19 -21.66 -3.70
CA GLY A 280 -16.09 -21.72 -4.85
C GLY A 280 -16.15 -20.45 -5.70
N TYR A 281 -15.39 -19.40 -5.35
CA TYR A 281 -15.29 -18.20 -6.17
C TYR A 281 -14.23 -18.39 -7.28
N PRO A 282 -14.55 -18.11 -8.56
CA PRO A 282 -13.63 -18.38 -9.66
C PRO A 282 -12.41 -17.47 -9.65
N VAL A 283 -11.24 -18.07 -9.91
CA VAL A 283 -9.95 -17.39 -10.03
C VAL A 283 -9.48 -17.41 -11.48
N THR A 284 -8.82 -16.32 -11.91
CA THR A 284 -8.40 -16.12 -13.29
C THR A 284 -6.94 -16.48 -13.50
N TYR A 285 -6.71 -17.50 -14.32
CA TYR A 285 -5.41 -17.97 -14.75
C TYR A 285 -5.11 -17.43 -16.14
N ILE A 286 -3.92 -16.86 -16.33
CA ILE A 286 -3.50 -16.26 -17.59
C ILE A 286 -2.57 -17.21 -18.33
N PHE A 287 -2.93 -17.53 -19.58
CA PHE A 287 -2.13 -18.37 -20.46
C PHE A 287 -1.66 -17.59 -21.69
N LEU A 288 -0.42 -17.81 -22.09
CA LEU A 288 0.07 -17.47 -23.42
C LEU A 288 -0.49 -18.50 -24.42
N ILE A 289 -1.10 -18.01 -25.49
CA ILE A 289 -1.60 -18.81 -26.61
C ILE A 289 -0.71 -18.59 -27.84
N PRO A 290 -0.71 -19.49 -28.84
CA PRO A 290 0.07 -19.31 -30.06
C PRO A 290 -0.31 -18.03 -30.81
N GLU A 291 0.68 -17.40 -31.43
CA GLU A 291 0.45 -16.26 -32.32
C GLU A 291 -0.50 -16.63 -33.46
N ASN A 292 -1.29 -15.66 -33.92
CA ASN A 292 -2.28 -15.83 -34.99
C ASN A 292 -3.38 -16.86 -34.70
N SER A 293 -3.54 -17.29 -33.45
CA SER A 293 -4.68 -18.11 -33.04
C SER A 293 -6.01 -17.40 -33.30
N VAL A 294 -7.04 -18.16 -33.67
CA VAL A 294 -8.42 -17.68 -33.83
C VAL A 294 -9.40 -18.76 -33.40
N ASN A 295 -10.60 -18.37 -32.96
CA ASN A 295 -11.69 -19.28 -32.62
C ASN A 295 -11.29 -20.40 -31.65
N LEU A 296 -10.43 -20.08 -30.68
CA LEU A 296 -10.05 -21.00 -29.61
C LEU A 296 -11.23 -21.26 -28.69
N LYS A 297 -11.18 -22.40 -27.99
CA LYS A 297 -12.14 -22.78 -26.94
C LYS A 297 -11.39 -23.19 -25.70
N ALA A 298 -11.91 -22.88 -24.51
CA ALA A 298 -11.36 -23.36 -23.25
C ALA A 298 -12.33 -24.31 -22.55
N TYR A 299 -11.75 -25.27 -21.83
CA TYR A 299 -12.47 -26.33 -21.16
C TYR A 299 -11.93 -26.53 -19.76
N ARG A 300 -12.80 -27.00 -18.87
CA ARG A 300 -12.43 -27.49 -17.55
C ARG A 300 -13.02 -28.86 -17.22
N ARG A 301 -12.41 -29.56 -16.26
CA ARG A 301 -12.95 -30.77 -15.60
C ARG A 301 -12.32 -30.91 -14.22
N TYR A 302 -12.92 -31.69 -13.33
CA TYR A 302 -12.45 -31.82 -11.94
C TYR A 302 -11.81 -33.17 -11.64
N SER A 303 -11.95 -34.14 -12.53
CA SER A 303 -11.23 -35.40 -12.48
C SER A 303 -10.85 -35.88 -13.88
N LEU A 304 -9.87 -36.78 -13.96
CA LEU A 304 -9.45 -37.37 -15.23
C LEU A 304 -10.52 -38.30 -15.85
N SER A 305 -11.47 -38.79 -15.04
CA SER A 305 -12.59 -39.63 -15.50
C SER A 305 -13.77 -38.82 -16.02
N GLN A 306 -13.83 -37.52 -15.73
CA GLN A 306 -14.87 -36.63 -16.25
C GLN A 306 -14.58 -36.19 -17.68
N GLY A 307 -15.67 -36.01 -18.44
CA GLY A 307 -15.63 -35.30 -19.72
C GLY A 307 -15.32 -33.82 -19.52
N TRP A 308 -14.76 -33.20 -20.56
CA TRP A 308 -14.49 -31.76 -20.59
C TRP A 308 -15.79 -30.95 -20.68
N ALA A 309 -15.94 -29.96 -19.81
CA ALA A 309 -16.99 -28.95 -19.89
C ALA A 309 -16.43 -27.68 -20.53
N GLN A 310 -17.05 -27.20 -21.60
CA GLN A 310 -16.62 -25.97 -22.27
C GLN A 310 -16.98 -24.76 -21.41
N LEU A 311 -16.04 -23.82 -21.28
CA LEU A 311 -16.28 -22.53 -20.66
C LEU A 311 -16.99 -21.59 -21.64
N GLU A 312 -17.88 -20.74 -21.12
CA GLU A 312 -18.47 -19.67 -21.91
C GLU A 312 -17.39 -18.65 -22.27
N GLU A 313 -17.32 -18.26 -23.55
CA GLU A 313 -16.43 -17.19 -23.99
C GLU A 313 -17.07 -15.82 -23.75
N LYS A 314 -16.32 -14.92 -23.12
CA LYS A 314 -16.63 -13.51 -22.93
C LYS A 314 -15.61 -12.64 -23.64
N THR A 315 -15.96 -11.39 -23.88
CA THR A 315 -15.12 -10.36 -24.50
C THR A 315 -14.82 -9.23 -23.50
N ALA A 316 -13.89 -8.35 -23.84
CA ALA A 316 -13.62 -7.16 -23.04
C ALA A 316 -14.78 -6.14 -23.04
N GLN A 317 -15.80 -6.37 -23.87
CA GLN A 317 -16.98 -5.55 -24.00
C GLN A 317 -18.15 -6.07 -23.12
N ASP A 318 -18.02 -7.27 -22.56
CA ASP A 318 -19.04 -7.88 -21.72
C ASP A 318 -18.89 -7.46 -20.26
N PHE A 319 -20.01 -7.15 -19.60
CA PHE A 319 -20.03 -6.93 -18.16
C PHE A 319 -20.23 -8.27 -17.44
N PHE A 320 -19.20 -8.75 -16.76
CA PHE A 320 -19.24 -9.96 -15.94
C PHE A 320 -18.22 -9.89 -14.80
N ASN A 321 -18.55 -10.54 -13.67
CA ASN A 321 -17.71 -10.70 -12.48
C ASN A 321 -18.10 -12.01 -11.79
N GLY A 322 -17.13 -12.76 -11.26
CA GLY A 322 -17.41 -13.93 -10.40
C GLY A 322 -18.12 -15.09 -11.09
N ILE A 323 -17.90 -15.30 -12.38
CA ILE A 323 -18.40 -16.48 -13.11
C ILE A 323 -17.25 -17.31 -13.69
N GLU A 324 -17.49 -18.60 -13.93
CA GLU A 324 -16.56 -19.41 -14.73
C GLU A 324 -16.70 -19.03 -16.21
N CYS A 325 -15.61 -18.61 -16.83
CA CYS A 325 -15.59 -18.19 -18.24
C CYS A 325 -14.17 -18.17 -18.81
N VAL A 326 -14.06 -17.94 -20.11
CA VAL A 326 -12.78 -17.60 -20.75
C VAL A 326 -12.91 -16.29 -21.53
N ARG A 327 -11.86 -15.47 -21.53
CA ARG A 327 -11.71 -14.36 -22.47
C ARG A 327 -10.42 -14.51 -23.25
N PHE A 328 -10.50 -14.59 -24.58
CA PHE A 328 -9.34 -14.60 -25.44
C PHE A 328 -8.99 -13.17 -25.89
N ASN A 329 -7.74 -12.77 -25.67
CA ASN A 329 -7.16 -11.56 -26.26
C ASN A 329 -6.13 -11.96 -27.32
N TYR A 330 -6.61 -12.23 -28.52
CA TYR A 330 -5.78 -12.62 -29.66
C TYR A 330 -4.73 -11.56 -30.03
N SER A 331 -5.02 -10.27 -29.83
CA SER A 331 -4.06 -9.20 -30.12
C SER A 331 -2.83 -9.20 -29.18
N GLN A 332 -2.98 -9.80 -28.00
CA GLN A 332 -1.92 -9.95 -27.01
C GLN A 332 -1.52 -11.41 -26.80
N ASN A 333 -2.02 -12.32 -27.63
CA ASN A 333 -1.80 -13.76 -27.50
C ASN A 333 -2.07 -14.29 -26.08
N LYS A 334 -3.13 -13.81 -25.40
CA LYS A 334 -3.48 -14.24 -24.03
C LYS A 334 -4.86 -14.88 -23.96
N ALA A 335 -5.00 -15.88 -23.11
CA ALA A 335 -6.28 -16.40 -22.62
C ALA A 335 -6.41 -16.14 -21.13
N TYR A 336 -7.52 -15.54 -20.71
CA TYR A 336 -7.88 -15.32 -19.31
C TYR A 336 -8.95 -16.35 -18.94
N VAL A 337 -8.57 -17.41 -18.24
CA VAL A 337 -9.44 -18.54 -17.91
C VAL A 337 -9.84 -18.44 -16.45
N SER A 338 -11.12 -18.18 -16.19
CA SER A 338 -11.68 -18.06 -14.84
C SER A 338 -12.42 -19.33 -14.47
N VAL A 339 -11.95 -20.03 -13.43
CA VAL A 339 -12.52 -21.31 -12.95
C VAL A 339 -12.50 -21.39 -11.44
N ALA A 340 -13.47 -22.09 -10.85
CA ALA A 340 -13.59 -22.30 -9.41
C ALA A 340 -13.30 -23.75 -9.03
N PHE A 341 -12.95 -24.00 -7.76
CA PHE A 341 -12.92 -25.38 -7.25
C PHE A 341 -14.35 -25.91 -7.12
N SER A 342 -14.49 -27.22 -7.27
CA SER A 342 -15.79 -27.91 -7.14
C SER A 342 -15.89 -28.71 -5.87
N ASP A 343 -17.10 -29.04 -5.48
CA ASP A 343 -17.39 -29.87 -4.31
C ASP A 343 -16.79 -31.29 -4.35
N ILE A 344 -16.46 -31.78 -5.53
CA ILE A 344 -16.00 -33.16 -5.76
C ILE A 344 -14.48 -33.30 -5.90
N SER A 345 -13.70 -32.22 -5.92
CA SER A 345 -12.26 -32.29 -6.18
C SER A 345 -11.49 -31.08 -5.67
N ASP A 346 -10.31 -31.34 -5.13
CA ASP A 346 -9.30 -30.32 -4.80
C ASP A 346 -8.42 -29.97 -6.03
N ASP A 347 -8.80 -30.49 -7.20
CA ASP A 347 -8.11 -30.32 -8.48
C ASP A 347 -9.03 -29.76 -9.57
N ILE A 348 -8.51 -28.85 -10.38
CA ILE A 348 -9.12 -28.35 -11.62
C ILE A 348 -8.17 -28.65 -12.77
N TYR A 349 -8.68 -29.21 -13.86
CA TYR A 349 -7.92 -29.37 -15.10
C TYR A 349 -8.43 -28.37 -16.12
N ILE A 350 -7.51 -27.68 -16.81
CA ILE A 350 -7.81 -26.73 -17.89
C ILE A 350 -7.21 -27.24 -19.19
N SER A 351 -7.92 -27.07 -20.31
CA SER A 351 -7.37 -27.28 -21.65
C SER A 351 -7.91 -26.23 -22.62
N ILE A 352 -7.11 -25.84 -23.61
CA ILE A 352 -7.49 -24.93 -24.69
C ILE A 352 -7.36 -25.69 -26.01
N THR A 353 -8.37 -25.58 -26.88
CA THR A 353 -8.39 -26.21 -28.19
C THR A 353 -8.59 -25.22 -29.32
N ASP A 354 -8.26 -25.64 -30.54
CA ASP A 354 -8.69 -24.94 -31.75
C ASP A 354 -10.20 -25.15 -32.02
N ALA A 355 -10.69 -24.55 -33.11
CA ALA A 355 -12.09 -24.67 -33.52
C ALA A 355 -12.54 -26.12 -33.80
N ASN A 356 -11.60 -27.00 -34.16
CA ASN A 356 -11.82 -28.41 -34.51
C ASN A 356 -11.72 -29.35 -33.28
N GLY A 357 -11.37 -28.82 -32.11
CA GLY A 357 -11.21 -29.59 -30.88
C GLY A 357 -9.81 -30.19 -30.69
N ASN A 358 -8.82 -29.81 -31.51
CA ASN A 358 -7.43 -30.23 -31.29
C ASN A 358 -6.82 -29.41 -30.16
N ALA A 359 -6.12 -30.08 -29.24
CA ALA A 359 -5.47 -29.40 -28.13
C ALA A 359 -4.39 -28.43 -28.62
N VAL A 360 -4.35 -27.24 -28.04
CA VAL A 360 -3.41 -26.17 -28.39
C VAL A 360 -2.32 -26.11 -27.35
N ALA A 361 -1.07 -26.06 -27.79
CA ALA A 361 0.06 -25.83 -26.91
C ALA A 361 0.01 -24.40 -26.38
N THR A 362 0.10 -24.25 -25.06
CA THR A 362 0.04 -22.97 -24.35
C THR A 362 1.15 -22.93 -23.31
N ALA A 363 1.29 -21.79 -22.64
CA ALA A 363 2.11 -21.67 -21.42
C ALA A 363 1.33 -20.90 -20.34
N PHE A 364 1.34 -21.41 -19.11
CA PHE A 364 0.85 -20.66 -17.96
C PHE A 364 1.78 -19.47 -17.69
N LEU A 365 1.21 -18.28 -17.50
CA LEU A 365 1.96 -17.05 -17.21
C LEU A 365 1.90 -16.74 -15.73
N GLU A 366 0.69 -16.50 -15.23
CA GLU A 366 0.44 -16.05 -13.86
C GLU A 366 -1.04 -16.18 -13.52
N ILE A 367 -1.37 -16.02 -12.24
CA ILE A 367 -2.73 -15.78 -11.78
C ILE A 367 -2.95 -14.26 -11.81
N ALA A 368 -4.08 -13.80 -12.32
CA ALA A 368 -4.36 -12.37 -12.33
C ALA A 368 -4.49 -11.82 -10.89
N LYS A 369 -3.99 -10.59 -10.63
CA LYS A 369 -4.18 -9.94 -9.31
C LYS A 369 -5.66 -9.71 -9.00
N TYR A 370 -6.42 -9.30 -10.01
CA TYR A 370 -7.87 -9.12 -9.95
C TYR A 370 -8.53 -10.03 -10.98
N TYR A 371 -9.72 -10.53 -10.65
CA TYR A 371 -10.55 -11.35 -11.56
C TYR A 371 -10.57 -10.76 -12.98
N ASP A 372 -10.43 -11.61 -13.99
CA ASP A 372 -10.37 -11.25 -15.42
C ASP A 372 -9.29 -10.22 -15.79
N ASN A 373 -8.22 -10.12 -14.99
CA ASN A 373 -7.15 -9.12 -15.18
C ASN A 373 -7.69 -7.69 -15.25
N ARG A 374 -8.70 -7.39 -14.41
CA ARG A 374 -9.30 -6.07 -14.30
C ARG A 374 -8.27 -5.09 -13.74
N LYS A 375 -8.45 -3.80 -14.02
CA LYS A 375 -7.54 -2.73 -13.62
C LYS A 375 -7.60 -2.47 -12.11
N ALA A 376 -8.80 -2.52 -11.53
CA ALA A 376 -9.07 -2.20 -10.13
C ALA A 376 -10.23 -3.06 -9.62
N ALA A 377 -10.39 -3.11 -8.29
CA ALA A 377 -11.53 -3.77 -7.65
C ALA A 377 -12.37 -2.76 -6.85
N VAL A 378 -13.67 -3.02 -6.75
CA VAL A 378 -14.62 -2.25 -5.94
C VAL A 378 -15.35 -3.19 -4.99
N VAL A 379 -15.33 -2.81 -3.72
CA VAL A 379 -16.05 -3.47 -2.63
C VAL A 379 -16.85 -2.44 -1.85
N ALA A 380 -18.04 -2.82 -1.40
CA ALA A 380 -18.85 -2.04 -0.49
C ALA A 380 -19.21 -2.87 0.74
N THR A 381 -19.21 -2.28 1.93
CA THR A 381 -19.74 -2.93 3.15
C THR A 381 -20.80 -2.06 3.83
N GLY A 382 -21.90 -2.67 4.24
CA GLY A 382 -22.95 -2.02 5.04
C GLY A 382 -22.98 -2.60 6.45
N ASP A 383 -22.96 -1.74 7.46
CA ASP A 383 -22.84 -2.13 8.87
C ASP A 383 -24.19 -2.01 9.59
N ASP A 384 -24.27 -2.68 10.74
CA ASP A 384 -25.40 -2.65 11.66
C ASP A 384 -26.71 -3.12 11.02
N LEU A 385 -26.67 -4.23 10.27
CA LEU A 385 -27.90 -4.89 9.81
C LEU A 385 -28.50 -5.71 10.96
N ASP A 386 -29.54 -5.17 11.58
CA ASP A 386 -30.30 -5.78 12.67
C ASP A 386 -31.79 -5.98 12.30
N GLY A 387 -32.63 -6.32 13.28
CA GLY A 387 -34.07 -6.51 13.15
C GLY A 387 -34.94 -5.26 13.28
N GLU A 388 -34.37 -4.07 13.47
CA GLU A 388 -35.17 -2.86 13.60
C GLU A 388 -35.89 -2.52 12.29
N GLU A 389 -37.18 -2.14 12.39
CA GLU A 389 -38.04 -1.96 11.21
C GLU A 389 -37.47 -0.96 10.20
N TYR A 390 -36.88 0.14 10.68
CA TYR A 390 -36.30 1.16 9.80
C TYR A 390 -34.99 0.69 9.15
N VAL A 391 -34.18 -0.13 9.85
CA VAL A 391 -32.93 -0.71 9.33
C VAL A 391 -33.27 -1.73 8.26
N GLN A 392 -34.23 -2.62 8.52
CA GLN A 392 -34.71 -3.62 7.57
C GLN A 392 -35.32 -2.97 6.31
N TYR A 393 -36.06 -1.87 6.48
CA TYR A 393 -36.56 -1.09 5.35
C TYR A 393 -35.41 -0.47 4.54
N ALA A 394 -34.42 0.12 5.21
CA ALA A 394 -33.25 0.70 4.57
C ALA A 394 -32.38 -0.35 3.87
N PHE A 395 -32.25 -1.55 4.44
CA PHE A 395 -31.55 -2.70 3.87
C PHE A 395 -32.12 -3.08 2.51
N LYS A 396 -33.43 -3.28 2.40
CA LYS A 396 -34.07 -3.61 1.11
C LYS A 396 -33.86 -2.52 0.07
N LEU A 397 -34.03 -1.25 0.46
CA LEU A 397 -33.76 -0.13 -0.45
C LEU A 397 -32.28 -0.04 -0.86
N ALA A 398 -31.35 -0.36 0.04
CA ALA A 398 -29.93 -0.41 -0.27
C ALA A 398 -29.65 -1.50 -1.30
N SER A 399 -30.10 -2.72 -1.01
CA SER A 399 -29.94 -3.91 -1.87
C SER A 399 -30.48 -3.65 -3.28
N ASP A 400 -31.70 -3.12 -3.41
CA ASP A 400 -32.29 -2.69 -4.69
C ASP A 400 -31.35 -1.79 -5.51
N LYS A 401 -30.68 -0.83 -4.86
CA LYS A 401 -29.77 0.12 -5.54
C LYS A 401 -28.47 -0.53 -5.96
N PHE A 402 -27.90 -1.40 -5.14
CA PHE A 402 -26.67 -2.12 -5.45
C PHE A 402 -26.90 -3.12 -6.59
N GLN A 403 -27.97 -3.91 -6.52
CA GLN A 403 -28.39 -4.85 -7.57
C GLN A 403 -28.67 -4.12 -8.90
N ALA A 404 -29.46 -3.04 -8.89
CA ALA A 404 -29.75 -2.25 -10.09
C ALA A 404 -28.49 -1.60 -10.70
N SER A 405 -27.47 -1.38 -9.89
CA SER A 405 -26.17 -0.85 -10.33
C SER A 405 -25.18 -1.94 -10.72
N ARG A 406 -25.49 -3.22 -10.45
CA ARG A 406 -24.60 -4.37 -10.61
C ARG A 406 -23.27 -4.18 -9.85
N VAL A 407 -23.34 -3.52 -8.71
CA VAL A 407 -22.23 -3.32 -7.77
C VAL A 407 -22.49 -4.24 -6.58
N TRP A 408 -21.49 -5.02 -6.17
CA TRP A 408 -21.63 -5.90 -5.01
C TRP A 408 -21.56 -5.12 -3.70
N VAL A 409 -22.29 -5.60 -2.69
CA VAL A 409 -22.22 -5.11 -1.31
C VAL A 409 -22.26 -6.27 -0.33
N THR A 410 -21.49 -6.14 0.75
CA THR A 410 -21.44 -7.10 1.86
C THR A 410 -22.08 -6.49 3.10
N PHE A 411 -23.17 -7.05 3.61
CA PHE A 411 -23.81 -6.56 4.83
C PHE A 411 -23.34 -7.32 6.06
N GLY A 412 -22.93 -6.59 7.09
CA GLY A 412 -22.59 -7.12 8.41
C GLY A 412 -23.84 -7.25 9.26
N ILE A 413 -24.22 -8.48 9.61
CA ILE A 413 -25.40 -8.76 10.42
C ILE A 413 -25.07 -8.82 11.90
N GLU A 414 -25.83 -8.08 12.69
CA GLU A 414 -25.96 -8.27 14.14
C GLU A 414 -27.06 -9.31 14.38
N THR A 415 -26.66 -10.53 14.72
CA THR A 415 -27.59 -11.66 14.62
C THR A 415 -28.55 -11.78 15.81
N ASN A 416 -28.28 -11.07 16.92
CA ASN A 416 -29.06 -11.15 18.15
C ASN A 416 -28.88 -9.94 19.11
N ASP A 417 -28.83 -8.69 18.62
CA ASP A 417 -28.67 -7.50 19.47
C ASP A 417 -30.00 -7.01 20.08
N GLY A 418 -30.85 -7.94 20.54
CA GLY A 418 -32.20 -7.65 21.03
C GLY A 418 -33.24 -7.40 19.93
N TYR A 419 -32.80 -7.10 18.70
CA TYR A 419 -33.61 -7.01 17.49
C TYR A 419 -33.14 -8.05 16.46
N PRO A 420 -33.66 -9.30 16.49
CA PRO A 420 -33.19 -10.33 15.57
C PRO A 420 -33.58 -9.97 14.12
N PRO A 421 -32.66 -10.14 13.16
CA PRO A 421 -32.89 -9.75 11.77
C PRO A 421 -34.03 -10.57 11.13
N ASN A 422 -34.72 -9.96 10.16
CA ASN A 422 -35.68 -10.66 9.34
C ASN A 422 -34.94 -11.51 8.29
N TRP A 423 -34.67 -12.77 8.63
CA TRP A 423 -33.95 -13.71 7.77
C TRP A 423 -34.61 -13.95 6.41
N ASN A 424 -35.94 -13.86 6.31
CA ASN A 424 -36.63 -14.05 5.03
C ASN A 424 -36.33 -12.90 4.07
N ASP A 425 -36.36 -11.65 4.56
CA ASP A 425 -36.01 -10.48 3.75
C ASP A 425 -34.54 -10.56 3.30
N ILE A 426 -33.65 -11.03 4.17
CA ILE A 426 -32.22 -11.22 3.82
C ILE A 426 -32.04 -12.33 2.77
N GLN A 427 -32.75 -13.45 2.91
CA GLN A 427 -32.71 -14.54 1.93
C GLN A 427 -33.22 -14.08 0.56
N GLU A 428 -34.33 -13.33 0.51
CA GLU A 428 -34.86 -12.79 -0.74
C GLU A 428 -33.82 -11.93 -1.48
N GLN A 429 -33.14 -11.04 -0.75
CA GLN A 429 -32.12 -10.17 -1.34
C GLN A 429 -30.85 -10.93 -1.77
N LEU A 430 -30.51 -12.02 -1.07
CA LEU A 430 -29.42 -12.93 -1.47
C LEU A 430 -29.74 -13.65 -2.78
N ASP A 431 -30.97 -14.16 -2.93
CA ASP A 431 -31.41 -14.91 -4.10
C ASP A 431 -31.43 -14.06 -5.38
N GLU A 432 -31.64 -12.75 -5.25
CA GLU A 432 -31.57 -11.77 -6.33
C GLU A 432 -30.13 -11.45 -6.79
N GLY A 433 -29.13 -11.77 -5.97
CA GLY A 433 -27.70 -11.64 -6.28
C GLY A 433 -27.10 -10.26 -5.96
N PHE A 434 -25.80 -10.10 -6.21
CA PHE A 434 -24.99 -8.91 -5.86
C PHE A 434 -24.89 -8.59 -4.36
N ILE A 435 -25.51 -9.39 -3.50
CA ILE A 435 -25.45 -9.28 -2.05
C ILE A 435 -24.56 -10.39 -1.49
N GLU A 436 -23.66 -10.03 -0.59
CA GLU A 436 -22.92 -10.95 0.28
C GLU A 436 -23.29 -10.64 1.74
N ILE A 437 -23.23 -11.64 2.61
CA ILE A 437 -23.42 -11.46 4.04
C ILE A 437 -22.11 -11.70 4.78
N ALA A 438 -21.83 -10.85 5.76
CA ALA A 438 -20.77 -11.02 6.74
C ALA A 438 -21.36 -11.03 8.15
N SER A 439 -20.59 -11.56 9.09
CA SER A 439 -20.95 -11.46 10.50
C SER A 439 -20.48 -10.12 11.06
N HIS A 440 -21.34 -9.47 11.84
CA HIS A 440 -21.05 -8.29 12.64
C HIS A 440 -21.30 -8.55 14.13
N SER A 441 -20.92 -9.74 14.59
CA SER A 441 -21.21 -10.30 15.93
C SER A 441 -22.67 -10.64 16.19
N ARG A 442 -22.98 -11.06 17.43
CA ARG A 442 -24.36 -11.30 17.86
C ARG A 442 -24.97 -10.03 18.44
N THR A 443 -24.27 -9.37 19.36
CA THR A 443 -24.82 -8.29 20.19
C THR A 443 -24.06 -6.97 20.07
N HIS A 444 -23.37 -6.77 18.95
CA HIS A 444 -22.54 -5.58 18.68
C HIS A 444 -21.67 -5.10 19.87
N PRO A 445 -20.79 -5.93 20.47
CA PRO A 445 -20.08 -5.57 21.70
C PRO A 445 -18.79 -4.77 21.46
N PHE A 446 -18.41 -3.96 22.46
CA PHE A 446 -17.04 -3.44 22.58
C PHE A 446 -16.10 -4.54 23.08
N VAL A 447 -14.84 -4.51 22.64
CA VAL A 447 -13.81 -5.35 23.24
C VAL A 447 -13.43 -4.85 24.65
N PRO A 448 -13.11 -5.74 25.60
CA PRO A 448 -13.16 -7.20 25.49
C PRO A 448 -14.60 -7.75 25.55
N TYR A 449 -14.85 -8.86 24.84
CA TYR A 449 -16.16 -9.49 24.82
C TYR A 449 -16.40 -10.36 26.05
N ASP A 450 -17.63 -10.36 26.57
CA ASP A 450 -18.03 -11.26 27.65
C ASP A 450 -17.98 -12.74 27.20
N ASN A 451 -18.28 -13.02 25.92
CA ASN A 451 -18.24 -14.36 25.35
C ASN A 451 -17.84 -14.37 23.86
N TYR A 452 -16.54 -14.46 23.58
CA TYR A 452 -16.01 -14.47 22.21
C TYR A 452 -16.53 -15.61 21.32
N ASP A 453 -16.78 -16.80 21.89
CA ASP A 453 -17.30 -17.93 21.11
C ASP A 453 -18.74 -17.68 20.67
N SER A 454 -19.56 -17.06 21.53
CA SER A 454 -20.92 -16.64 21.17
C SER A 454 -20.89 -15.56 20.10
N GLU A 455 -20.10 -14.51 20.30
CA GLU A 455 -20.09 -13.37 19.38
C GLU A 455 -19.57 -13.73 17.99
N ILE A 456 -18.53 -14.57 17.90
CA ILE A 456 -17.88 -14.86 16.63
C ILE A 456 -18.42 -16.15 16.02
N GLY A 457 -18.29 -17.27 16.74
CA GLY A 457 -18.75 -18.58 16.27
C GLY A 457 -20.27 -18.71 16.26
N GLY A 458 -20.93 -18.15 17.29
CA GLY A 458 -22.37 -18.14 17.39
C GLY A 458 -23.02 -17.29 16.30
N SER A 459 -22.51 -16.09 16.02
CA SER A 459 -23.00 -15.26 14.91
C SER A 459 -22.86 -15.97 13.56
N LYS A 460 -21.71 -16.63 13.30
CA LYS A 460 -21.55 -17.49 12.11
C LYS A 460 -22.63 -18.56 12.02
N SER A 461 -22.88 -19.23 13.15
CA SER A 461 -23.86 -20.32 13.24
C SER A 461 -25.29 -19.83 13.03
N ASP A 462 -25.62 -18.63 13.52
CA ASP A 462 -26.95 -18.04 13.32
C ASP A 462 -27.19 -17.75 11.84
N ILE A 463 -26.22 -17.16 11.15
CA ILE A 463 -26.33 -16.85 9.72
C ILE A 463 -26.48 -18.16 8.92
N LEU A 464 -25.60 -19.14 9.13
CA LEU A 464 -25.65 -20.44 8.42
C LEU A 464 -26.89 -21.28 8.80
N GLY A 465 -27.48 -21.06 9.97
CA GLY A 465 -28.67 -21.77 10.41
C GLY A 465 -29.98 -21.19 9.86
N ASN A 466 -29.96 -19.93 9.40
CA ASN A 466 -31.16 -19.23 8.92
C ASN A 466 -31.13 -18.91 7.43
N LEU A 467 -29.95 -18.88 6.80
CA LEU A 467 -29.79 -18.55 5.38
C LEU A 467 -29.30 -19.77 4.58
N THR A 468 -29.48 -19.66 3.27
CA THR A 468 -29.04 -20.59 2.24
C THR A 468 -28.23 -19.74 1.26
N LEU A 469 -26.90 -19.77 1.40
CA LEU A 469 -25.96 -18.88 0.70
C LEU A 469 -25.80 -19.20 -0.79
N PRO A 470 -25.56 -18.23 -1.69
CA PRO A 470 -25.37 -18.51 -3.11
C PRO A 470 -24.24 -19.51 -3.39
N LEU A 471 -24.31 -20.23 -4.53
CA LEU A 471 -23.35 -21.28 -4.90
C LEU A 471 -21.87 -20.85 -4.86
N LEU A 472 -21.60 -19.57 -5.09
CA LEU A 472 -20.25 -19.00 -4.98
C LEU A 472 -19.61 -19.17 -3.59
N TYR A 473 -20.44 -19.32 -2.56
CA TYR A 473 -20.07 -19.42 -1.15
C TYR A 473 -20.24 -20.85 -0.62
N ARG A 474 -20.22 -21.85 -1.50
CA ARG A 474 -20.47 -23.25 -1.14
C ARG A 474 -19.43 -24.21 -1.66
N LYS A 475 -19.34 -25.34 -0.94
CA LYS A 475 -18.71 -26.58 -1.37
C LYS A 475 -19.70 -27.70 -1.12
N GLY A 476 -20.46 -28.06 -2.15
CA GLY A 476 -21.54 -29.03 -2.04
C GLY A 476 -22.65 -28.46 -1.16
N ASN A 477 -22.91 -29.14 -0.04
CA ASN A 477 -23.87 -28.66 0.96
C ASN A 477 -23.23 -27.78 2.05
N ASP A 478 -21.90 -27.70 2.10
CA ASP A 478 -21.21 -26.85 3.08
C ASP A 478 -21.20 -25.40 2.59
N GLU A 479 -21.46 -24.46 3.51
CA GLU A 479 -21.62 -23.04 3.23
C GLU A 479 -20.61 -22.20 4.02
N TYR A 480 -20.13 -21.12 3.42
CA TYR A 480 -18.96 -20.40 3.91
C TYR A 480 -19.22 -18.90 4.02
N ILE A 481 -18.99 -18.38 5.23
CA ILE A 481 -18.91 -16.95 5.52
C ILE A 481 -17.45 -16.61 5.73
N TRP A 482 -16.92 -15.78 4.84
CA TRP A 482 -15.49 -15.45 4.79
C TRP A 482 -15.13 -14.18 5.57
N ALA A 483 -16.06 -13.23 5.69
CA ALA A 483 -15.78 -11.92 6.25
C ALA A 483 -16.40 -11.71 7.65
N TRP A 484 -15.62 -11.05 8.50
CA TRP A 484 -16.05 -10.48 9.78
C TRP A 484 -15.94 -8.96 9.71
N ILE A 485 -17.01 -8.27 10.07
CA ILE A 485 -17.02 -6.82 10.21
C ILE A 485 -16.92 -6.52 11.70
N GLU A 486 -15.93 -5.73 12.09
CA GLU A 486 -15.62 -5.50 13.50
C GLU A 486 -16.57 -4.49 14.15
N PRO A 487 -17.35 -4.88 15.19
CA PRO A 487 -18.13 -3.93 15.99
C PRO A 487 -17.26 -2.79 16.50
N TYR A 488 -17.76 -1.57 16.37
CA TYR A 488 -17.05 -0.32 16.69
C TYR A 488 -15.67 -0.17 16.03
N SER A 489 -15.38 -0.94 14.97
CA SER A 489 -14.05 -1.01 14.38
C SER A 489 -12.97 -1.35 15.41
N GLN A 490 -13.24 -2.36 16.24
CA GLN A 490 -12.33 -2.85 17.26
C GLN A 490 -12.18 -4.38 17.22
N SER A 491 -10.96 -4.83 17.44
CA SER A 491 -10.64 -6.24 17.66
C SER A 491 -9.40 -6.33 18.51
N ASP A 492 -9.44 -7.20 19.52
CA ASP A 492 -8.29 -7.56 20.34
C ASP A 492 -7.68 -8.88 19.86
N GLU A 493 -6.65 -9.32 20.57
CA GLU A 493 -5.93 -10.57 20.26
C GLU A 493 -6.85 -11.81 20.31
N MET A 494 -7.81 -11.85 21.24
CA MET A 494 -8.72 -12.98 21.38
C MET A 494 -9.71 -13.02 20.21
N VAL A 495 -10.19 -11.85 19.73
CA VAL A 495 -10.98 -11.78 18.49
C VAL A 495 -10.18 -12.39 17.33
N ARG A 496 -8.94 -11.97 17.12
CA ARG A 496 -8.10 -12.49 16.01
C ARG A 496 -7.93 -14.00 16.06
N GLN A 497 -7.66 -14.57 17.23
CA GLN A 497 -7.56 -16.02 17.42
C GLN A 497 -8.87 -16.75 17.09
N LYS A 498 -10.00 -16.20 17.52
CA LYS A 498 -11.32 -16.79 17.29
C LYS A 498 -11.76 -16.71 15.83
N LEU A 499 -11.43 -15.65 15.11
CA LEU A 499 -11.68 -15.56 13.67
C LEU A 499 -11.00 -16.71 12.91
N GLY A 500 -9.75 -17.02 13.25
CA GLY A 500 -9.02 -18.17 12.73
C GLY A 500 -9.60 -19.52 13.14
N GLN A 501 -10.02 -19.64 14.39
CA GLN A 501 -10.70 -20.84 14.91
C GLN A 501 -11.98 -21.13 14.12
N TYR A 502 -12.78 -20.11 13.84
CA TYR A 502 -14.06 -20.19 13.13
C TYR A 502 -13.95 -20.02 11.60
N LYS A 503 -12.73 -20.02 11.06
CA LYS A 503 -12.44 -20.01 9.61
C LYS A 503 -13.04 -18.81 8.87
N TYR A 504 -12.97 -17.63 9.50
CA TYR A 504 -13.08 -16.38 8.76
C TYR A 504 -11.76 -16.10 8.04
N LEU A 505 -11.86 -15.70 6.77
CA LEU A 505 -10.68 -15.31 5.99
C LEU A 505 -10.21 -13.91 6.35
N ILE A 506 -11.10 -12.96 6.65
CA ILE A 506 -10.71 -11.56 6.81
C ILE A 506 -11.58 -10.83 7.86
N SER A 507 -10.98 -9.86 8.57
CA SER A 507 -11.70 -8.83 9.31
C SER A 507 -11.48 -7.42 8.76
N ARG A 508 -12.49 -6.56 8.86
CA ARG A 508 -12.41 -5.15 8.44
C ARG A 508 -12.61 -4.17 9.60
N THR A 509 -11.82 -3.09 9.55
CA THR A 509 -11.94 -1.89 10.39
C THR A 509 -12.13 -0.61 9.58
N THR A 510 -12.66 0.44 10.22
CA THR A 510 -12.71 1.81 9.68
C THR A 510 -11.56 2.70 10.13
N GLY A 511 -10.64 2.20 10.98
CA GLY A 511 -9.65 3.03 11.68
C GLY A 511 -8.55 3.67 10.82
N TYR A 512 -8.34 3.21 9.59
CA TYR A 512 -7.35 3.77 8.67
C TYR A 512 -7.67 3.40 7.21
N PRO A 513 -7.18 4.20 6.24
CA PRO A 513 -7.31 3.86 4.84
C PRO A 513 -6.29 2.82 4.39
N GLU A 514 -6.77 1.80 3.69
CA GLU A 514 -5.96 0.81 2.98
C GLU A 514 -6.67 0.45 1.67
N ASN A 515 -5.89 0.28 0.59
CA ASN A 515 -6.39 0.06 -0.77
C ASN A 515 -5.71 -1.15 -1.46
N ASP A 516 -4.99 -2.00 -0.73
CA ASP A 516 -4.45 -3.27 -1.22
C ASP A 516 -4.93 -4.45 -0.37
N PHE A 517 -4.57 -5.67 -0.78
CA PHE A 517 -4.87 -6.88 0.00
C PHE A 517 -4.10 -6.91 1.32
N ALA A 518 -4.76 -7.34 2.40
CA ALA A 518 -4.07 -7.66 3.64
C ALA A 518 -3.17 -8.89 3.46
N ALA A 519 -2.01 -8.87 4.13
CA ALA A 519 -1.12 -10.02 4.19
C ALA A 519 -1.72 -11.15 5.02
N TRP A 520 -1.44 -12.42 4.64
CA TRP A 520 -1.85 -13.59 5.41
C TRP A 520 -1.15 -13.65 6.77
N ASP A 521 -1.91 -13.84 7.84
CA ASP A 521 -1.40 -14.03 9.20
C ASP A 521 -1.49 -15.51 9.56
N SER A 522 -0.38 -16.23 9.35
CA SER A 522 -0.29 -17.66 9.61
C SER A 522 -0.39 -18.02 11.09
N ALA A 523 -0.10 -17.10 12.01
CA ALA A 523 -0.23 -17.35 13.44
C ALA A 523 -1.71 -17.45 13.85
N HIS A 524 -2.57 -16.65 13.20
CA HIS A 524 -4.00 -16.66 13.45
C HIS A 524 -4.79 -17.49 12.43
N GLY A 525 -4.24 -17.85 11.27
CA GLY A 525 -4.98 -18.59 10.24
C GLY A 525 -6.09 -17.77 9.58
N THR A 526 -5.84 -16.46 9.42
CA THR A 526 -6.73 -15.47 8.81
C THR A 526 -5.88 -14.35 8.19
N PHE A 527 -6.42 -13.53 7.31
CA PHE A 527 -5.71 -12.35 6.82
C PHE A 527 -5.61 -11.28 7.92
N ASN A 528 -4.57 -10.45 7.83
CA ASN A 528 -4.47 -9.28 8.70
C ASN A 528 -5.69 -8.38 8.55
N ARG A 529 -6.02 -7.70 9.65
CA ARG A 529 -7.09 -6.70 9.68
C ARG A 529 -6.89 -5.65 8.59
N ILE A 530 -7.92 -5.41 7.79
CA ILE A 530 -7.87 -4.44 6.69
C ILE A 530 -8.67 -3.17 7.00
N GLY A 531 -8.11 -2.02 6.60
CA GLY A 531 -8.79 -0.73 6.62
C GLY A 531 -9.76 -0.55 5.44
N ILE A 532 -10.20 0.69 5.21
CA ILE A 532 -11.13 1.04 4.13
C ILE A 532 -10.77 2.33 3.42
N THR A 533 -10.99 2.40 2.11
CA THR A 533 -10.68 3.60 1.32
C THR A 533 -11.56 4.79 1.70
N ALA A 534 -12.85 4.57 1.97
CA ALA A 534 -13.82 5.66 2.15
C ALA A 534 -14.98 5.37 3.11
N VAL A 535 -15.25 6.32 4.00
CA VAL A 535 -16.40 6.33 4.90
C VAL A 535 -17.52 7.15 4.26
N ALA A 536 -18.59 6.50 3.81
CA ALA A 536 -19.70 7.21 3.18
C ALA A 536 -20.56 7.97 4.18
N ASP A 537 -20.48 7.70 5.48
CA ASP A 537 -21.20 8.49 6.50
C ASP A 537 -20.70 9.93 6.50
N ASP A 538 -19.38 10.10 6.66
CA ASP A 538 -18.72 11.40 6.85
C ASP A 538 -18.39 12.13 5.55
N ARG A 539 -18.16 11.39 4.46
CA ARG A 539 -17.71 11.99 3.20
C ARG A 539 -18.86 12.56 2.39
N THR A 540 -18.60 13.65 1.69
CA THR A 540 -19.47 14.19 0.64
C THR A 540 -19.42 13.31 -0.63
N LEU A 541 -20.39 13.44 -1.53
CA LEU A 541 -20.38 12.76 -2.83
C LEU A 541 -19.09 13.03 -3.63
N SER A 542 -18.60 14.28 -3.63
CA SER A 542 -17.36 14.64 -4.34
C SER A 542 -16.14 13.93 -3.75
N GLN A 543 -16.06 13.81 -2.42
CA GLN A 543 -14.99 13.08 -1.75
C GLN A 543 -15.03 11.57 -2.01
N LEU A 544 -16.23 10.96 -2.06
CA LEU A 544 -16.38 9.56 -2.46
C LEU A 544 -15.90 9.31 -3.90
N ASN A 545 -16.36 10.14 -4.85
CA ASN A 545 -15.94 10.04 -6.24
C ASN A 545 -14.42 10.25 -6.40
N THR A 546 -13.84 11.19 -5.65
CA THR A 546 -12.39 11.45 -5.66
C THR A 546 -11.62 10.26 -5.11
N ALA A 547 -12.08 9.65 -4.02
CA ALA A 547 -11.45 8.47 -3.44
C ALA A 547 -11.47 7.28 -4.41
N PHE A 548 -12.61 7.04 -5.08
CA PHE A 548 -12.71 6.05 -6.14
C PHE A 548 -11.73 6.33 -7.28
N ASN A 549 -11.69 7.57 -7.80
CA ASN A 549 -10.80 7.93 -8.90
C ASN A 549 -9.33 7.70 -8.56
N ASN A 550 -8.92 8.03 -7.33
CA ASN A 550 -7.55 7.83 -6.87
C ASN A 550 -7.18 6.34 -6.81
N ALA A 551 -8.05 5.49 -6.27
CA ALA A 551 -7.83 4.05 -6.23
C ALA A 551 -7.81 3.46 -7.65
N TYR A 552 -8.80 3.82 -8.48
CA TYR A 552 -8.89 3.35 -9.87
C TYR A 552 -7.69 3.79 -10.73
N ALA A 553 -7.22 5.03 -10.59
CA ALA A 553 -6.05 5.53 -11.32
C ALA A 553 -4.77 4.74 -10.97
N LYS A 554 -4.66 4.26 -9.73
CA LYS A 554 -3.53 3.47 -9.22
C LYS A 554 -3.70 1.96 -9.38
N GLY A 555 -4.82 1.49 -9.94
CA GLY A 555 -5.12 0.06 -10.03
C GLY A 555 -5.28 -0.63 -8.68
N GLN A 556 -5.86 0.08 -7.70
CA GLN A 556 -6.01 -0.38 -6.32
C GLN A 556 -7.45 -0.84 -6.03
N ILE A 557 -7.65 -1.41 -4.85
CA ILE A 557 -8.97 -1.75 -4.31
C ILE A 557 -9.62 -0.47 -3.77
N TYR A 558 -10.84 -0.18 -4.21
CA TYR A 558 -11.69 0.84 -3.61
C TYR A 558 -12.72 0.16 -2.70
N HIS A 559 -12.54 0.30 -1.39
CA HIS A 559 -13.49 -0.19 -0.38
C HIS A 559 -14.17 0.99 0.28
N PHE A 560 -15.49 1.13 0.10
CA PHE A 560 -16.28 2.11 0.85
C PHE A 560 -17.28 1.44 1.80
N TYR A 561 -17.54 2.08 2.94
CA TYR A 561 -18.52 1.59 3.92
C TYR A 561 -19.60 2.63 4.24
N PHE A 562 -20.73 2.17 4.78
CA PHE A 562 -21.82 2.98 5.35
C PHE A 562 -22.57 2.19 6.44
N HIS A 563 -23.28 2.88 7.34
CA HIS A 563 -24.28 2.23 8.20
C HIS A 563 -25.62 2.11 7.46
N VAL A 564 -26.26 0.94 7.48
CA VAL A 564 -27.45 0.65 6.65
C VAL A 564 -28.61 1.62 6.93
N GLY A 565 -28.94 1.82 8.21
CA GLY A 565 -30.02 2.72 8.64
C GLY A 565 -29.70 4.22 8.55
N GLY A 566 -28.44 4.59 8.27
CA GLY A 566 -27.96 5.97 8.35
C GLY A 566 -28.17 6.83 7.10
N HIS A 567 -28.70 6.27 6.01
CA HIS A 567 -28.74 6.94 4.70
C HIS A 567 -30.13 6.97 4.05
N SER A 568 -30.34 8.03 3.26
CA SER A 568 -31.44 8.07 2.30
C SER A 568 -31.06 7.29 1.04
N TRP A 569 -32.01 6.49 0.54
CA TRP A 569 -31.85 5.66 -0.66
C TRP A 569 -32.62 6.19 -1.88
N SER A 570 -33.05 7.45 -1.83
CA SER A 570 -33.64 8.13 -3.00
C SER A 570 -32.58 8.30 -4.10
N SER A 571 -33.01 8.41 -5.36
CA SER A 571 -32.07 8.58 -6.50
C SER A 571 -31.24 9.86 -6.44
N THR A 572 -31.67 10.87 -5.67
CA THR A 572 -30.94 12.13 -5.48
C THR A 572 -29.97 12.09 -4.30
N ALA A 573 -30.01 11.03 -3.48
CA ALA A 573 -29.16 10.87 -2.31
C ALA A 573 -27.71 10.50 -2.68
N LYS A 574 -26.83 10.57 -1.68
CA LYS A 574 -25.38 10.48 -1.85
C LYS A 574 -24.92 9.12 -2.37
N ILE A 575 -25.30 8.02 -1.72
CA ILE A 575 -24.83 6.67 -2.09
C ILE A 575 -25.37 6.25 -3.47
N PRO A 576 -26.66 6.37 -3.79
CA PRO A 576 -27.16 6.05 -5.14
C PRO A 576 -26.47 6.84 -6.26
N ARG A 577 -26.21 8.14 -6.05
CA ARG A 577 -25.44 8.96 -7.01
C ARG A 577 -23.98 8.55 -7.14
N HIS A 578 -23.39 8.01 -6.07
CA HIS A 578 -22.05 7.44 -6.12
C HIS A 578 -22.04 6.10 -6.88
N LEU A 579 -23.04 5.24 -6.69
CA LEU A 579 -23.19 4.00 -7.46
C LEU A 579 -23.35 4.30 -8.96
N ASP A 580 -24.15 5.30 -9.33
CA ASP A 580 -24.26 5.77 -10.71
C ASP A 580 -22.93 6.25 -11.30
N TYR A 581 -22.05 6.80 -10.47
CA TYR A 581 -20.73 7.28 -10.90
C TYR A 581 -19.74 6.14 -11.18
N ILE A 582 -19.78 5.09 -10.35
CA ILE A 582 -18.80 4.01 -10.43
C ILE A 582 -19.23 2.88 -11.36
N LYS A 583 -20.53 2.57 -11.48
CA LYS A 583 -21.03 1.39 -12.19
C LYS A 583 -20.64 1.30 -13.67
N ASN A 584 -20.82 0.11 -14.25
CA ASN A 584 -20.64 -0.19 -15.67
C ASN A 584 -19.23 0.02 -16.24
N LYS A 585 -18.20 0.19 -15.40
CA LYS A 585 -16.80 0.15 -15.85
C LYS A 585 -16.39 -1.30 -16.11
N LEU A 586 -16.16 -1.63 -17.38
CA LEU A 586 -15.86 -2.98 -17.84
C LEU A 586 -14.48 -3.48 -17.41
N ASP A 587 -13.58 -2.57 -17.03
CA ASP A 587 -12.24 -2.87 -16.53
C ASP A 587 -12.15 -2.85 -15.00
N VAL A 588 -13.28 -2.84 -14.30
CA VAL A 588 -13.37 -2.92 -12.83
C VAL A 588 -13.98 -4.26 -12.42
N TRP A 589 -13.42 -4.86 -11.37
CA TRP A 589 -13.97 -6.03 -10.71
C TRP A 589 -14.86 -5.60 -9.53
N TYR A 590 -16.18 -5.80 -9.65
CA TYR A 590 -17.12 -5.58 -8.53
C TYR A 590 -17.35 -6.90 -7.81
N VAL A 591 -17.10 -6.94 -6.50
CA VAL A 591 -17.11 -8.19 -5.74
C VAL A 591 -17.48 -7.98 -4.28
N GLY A 592 -18.05 -9.01 -3.66
CA GLY A 592 -18.23 -9.06 -2.20
C GLY A 592 -16.88 -9.05 -1.48
N PHE A 593 -16.84 -8.44 -0.30
CA PHE A 593 -15.66 -8.34 0.53
C PHE A 593 -15.05 -9.69 0.92
N GLY A 594 -15.86 -10.68 1.30
CA GLY A 594 -15.36 -12.02 1.60
C GLY A 594 -14.86 -12.74 0.36
N ALA A 595 -15.63 -12.66 -0.74
CA ALA A 595 -15.28 -13.24 -2.04
C ALA A 595 -13.96 -12.70 -2.60
N LEU A 596 -13.68 -11.40 -2.40
CA LEU A 596 -12.39 -10.79 -2.72
C LEU A 596 -11.22 -11.54 -2.04
N TYR A 597 -11.38 -11.90 -0.76
CA TYR A 597 -10.35 -12.59 0.01
C TYR A 597 -10.32 -14.10 -0.22
N ALA A 598 -11.44 -14.73 -0.60
CA ALA A 598 -11.43 -16.12 -1.08
C ALA A 598 -10.63 -16.26 -2.38
N TYR A 599 -10.83 -15.33 -3.33
CA TYR A 599 -10.01 -15.22 -4.54
C TYR A 599 -8.53 -15.04 -4.18
N HIS A 600 -8.22 -14.10 -3.28
CA HIS A 600 -6.84 -13.82 -2.89
C HIS A 600 -6.17 -14.99 -2.16
N TYR A 601 -6.92 -15.73 -1.34
CA TYR A 601 -6.43 -16.93 -0.70
C TYR A 601 -6.01 -17.99 -1.74
N VAL A 602 -6.86 -18.24 -2.74
CA VAL A 602 -6.53 -19.15 -3.85
C VAL A 602 -5.33 -18.65 -4.63
N TYR A 603 -5.28 -17.35 -4.97
CA TYR A 603 -4.14 -16.71 -5.64
C TYR A 603 -2.80 -16.99 -4.93
N LEU A 604 -2.78 -17.00 -3.59
CA LEU A 604 -1.56 -17.24 -2.80
C LEU A 604 -1.21 -18.72 -2.62
N ASN A 605 -2.17 -19.64 -2.74
CA ASN A 605 -2.02 -21.00 -2.22
C ASN A 605 -2.21 -22.13 -3.26
N VAL A 606 -2.60 -21.83 -4.50
CA VAL A 606 -2.70 -22.88 -5.52
C VAL A 606 -1.35 -23.25 -6.11
N ILE A 607 -1.29 -24.49 -6.58
CA ILE A 607 -0.17 -25.02 -7.35
C ILE A 607 -0.68 -25.29 -8.77
N VAL A 608 0.01 -24.73 -9.77
CA VAL A 608 -0.28 -24.97 -11.20
C VAL A 608 0.82 -25.86 -11.78
N GLN A 609 0.43 -26.96 -12.44
CA GLN A 609 1.31 -27.98 -13.02
C GLN A 609 0.99 -28.28 -14.47
#